data_AF-A0A183CQ81-F1
#
_entry.id   AF-A0A183CQ81-F1
#
_cell.length_a   1.000
_cell.length_b   1.000
_cell.length_c   1.000
_cell.angle_alpha   90.00
_cell.angle_beta   90.00
_cell.angle_gamma   90.00
#
_symmetry.space_group_name_H-M   'P 1'
#
loop_
_entity.id
_entity.type
_entity.pdbx_description
1 polymer ?
#
loop_
_entity_poly.entity_id
_entity_poly.type
_entity_poly.pdbx_seq_one_letter_code
_entity_poly.pdbx_strand_id
1 'polypeptide(L)'
;MSDQNSLPKRMNAAESSSFAFKSLSERLPKIVTGIVDKLHRYHHKAVEERGQEAGDDVTAVVSKLSEMRYRMMTDKPLEPISSEFPDAQLWNSEMANFDEGQNDKQNS
;
A
#
# COMPACT_ATOMS: atom_id res chain seq x y z
N MET A 1 15.41 3.46 -37.29
CA MET A 1 15.13 2.05 -37.02
C MET A 1 14.72 1.99 -35.56
N SER A 2 13.43 1.85 -35.29
CA SER A 2 12.92 1.79 -33.92
C SER A 2 13.11 0.36 -33.42
N ASP A 3 13.78 0.18 -32.28
CA ASP A 3 13.96 -1.12 -31.64
C ASP A 3 12.60 -1.78 -31.38
N GLN A 4 12.24 -2.71 -32.25
CA GLN A 4 10.90 -3.31 -32.29
C GLN A 4 10.71 -4.43 -31.26
N ASN A 5 11.60 -4.51 -30.26
CA ASN A 5 11.65 -5.58 -29.27
C ASN A 5 11.75 -5.11 -27.80
N SER A 6 11.61 -3.82 -27.50
CA SER A 6 11.59 -3.33 -26.12
C SER A 6 10.17 -3.34 -25.55
N LEU A 7 9.98 -3.96 -24.38
CA LEU A 7 8.72 -3.87 -23.65
C LEU A 7 8.35 -2.41 -23.36
N PRO A 8 7.07 -2.02 -23.51
CA PRO A 8 6.64 -0.66 -23.19
C PRO A 8 6.85 -0.36 -21.70
N LYS A 9 7.12 0.92 -21.40
CA LYS A 9 7.30 1.39 -20.02
C LYS A 9 6.03 1.10 -19.21
N ARG A 10 6.20 0.54 -18.01
CA ARG A 10 5.09 0.32 -17.08
C ARG A 10 4.44 1.65 -16.72
N MET A 11 3.11 1.65 -16.66
CA MET A 11 2.34 2.81 -16.18
C MET A 11 2.72 3.10 -14.73
N ASN A 12 2.99 4.36 -14.42
CA ASN A 12 3.33 4.83 -13.08
C ASN A 12 2.66 6.18 -12.82
N ALA A 13 2.77 6.66 -11.58
CA ALA A 13 2.15 7.91 -11.13
C ALA A 13 3.06 9.14 -11.28
N ALA A 14 4.09 9.10 -12.11
CA ALA A 14 5.00 10.25 -12.26
C ALA A 14 4.31 11.48 -12.87
N GLU A 15 3.28 11.28 -13.70
CA GLU A 15 2.52 12.36 -14.34
C GLU A 15 1.20 12.60 -13.61
N SER A 16 0.96 13.83 -13.15
CA SER A 16 -0.24 14.18 -12.36
C SER A 16 -1.56 14.06 -13.12
N SER A 17 -1.52 14.19 -14.44
CA SER A 17 -2.67 13.98 -15.34
C SER A 17 -2.95 12.50 -15.61
N SER A 18 -2.04 11.60 -15.24
CA SER A 18 -2.19 10.17 -15.53
C SER A 18 -3.29 9.54 -14.69
N PHE A 19 -3.92 8.52 -15.26
CA PHE A 19 -4.88 7.69 -14.53
C PHE A 19 -4.26 7.01 -13.30
N ALA A 20 -2.97 6.66 -13.37
CA ALA A 20 -2.24 6.06 -12.27
C ALA A 20 -2.06 7.03 -11.11
N PHE A 21 -1.65 8.28 -11.37
CA PHE A 21 -1.56 9.30 -10.33
C PHE A 21 -2.89 9.48 -9.61
N LYS A 22 -3.98 9.73 -10.34
CA LYS A 22 -5.31 9.87 -9.76
C LYS A 22 -5.74 8.62 -8.96
N SER A 23 -5.37 7.43 -9.42
CA SER A 23 -5.68 6.20 -8.71
C SER A 23 -4.93 6.09 -7.39
N LEU A 24 -3.62 6.37 -7.37
CA LEU A 24 -2.78 6.27 -6.17
C LEU A 24 -3.04 7.41 -5.18
N SER A 25 -3.17 8.65 -5.65
CA SER A 25 -3.26 9.83 -4.77
C SER A 25 -4.67 10.13 -4.28
N GLU A 26 -5.72 9.76 -5.03
CA GLU A 26 -7.11 10.06 -4.65
C GLU A 26 -7.92 8.81 -4.31
N ARG A 27 -7.90 7.78 -5.17
CA ARG A 27 -8.84 6.65 -5.06
C ARG A 27 -8.42 5.67 -3.97
N LEU A 28 -7.16 5.27 -3.91
CA LEU A 28 -6.69 4.33 -2.90
C LEU A 28 -6.85 4.87 -1.46
N PRO A 29 -6.47 6.13 -1.14
CA PRO A 29 -6.69 6.67 0.20
C PRO A 29 -8.16 6.68 0.62
N LYS A 30 -9.08 6.97 -0.32
CA LYS A 30 -10.53 6.91 -0.07
C LYS A 30 -11.01 5.49 0.22
N ILE A 31 -10.47 4.48 -0.48
CA ILE A 31 -10.79 3.07 -0.21
C ILE A 31 -10.35 2.70 1.20
N VAL A 32 -9.13 3.05 1.60
CA VAL A 32 -8.61 2.76 2.94
C VAL A 32 -9.45 3.46 4.01
N THR A 33 -9.83 4.73 3.81
CA THR A 33 -10.77 5.42 4.70
C THR A 33 -12.09 4.67 4.84
N GLY A 34 -12.67 4.20 3.74
CA GLY A 34 -13.92 3.43 3.78
C GLY A 34 -13.81 2.09 4.53
N ILE A 35 -12.63 1.46 4.54
CA ILE A 35 -12.36 0.26 5.34
C ILE A 35 -12.24 0.62 6.82
N VAL A 36 -11.48 1.66 7.16
CA VAL A 36 -11.33 2.18 8.53
C VAL A 36 -12.69 2.51 9.15
N ASP A 37 -13.54 3.22 8.41
CA ASP A 37 -14.90 3.58 8.86
C ASP A 37 -15.76 2.34 9.16
N LYS A 38 -15.64 1.28 8.35
CA LYS A 38 -16.37 0.02 8.57
C LYS A 38 -15.86 -0.71 9.81
N LEU A 39 -14.54 -0.77 10.00
CA LEU A 39 -13.94 -1.42 11.16
C LEU A 39 -14.28 -0.68 12.46
N HIS A 40 -14.24 0.65 12.46
CA HIS A 40 -14.68 1.45 13.61
C HIS A 40 -16.13 1.14 14.02
N ARG A 41 -17.05 1.03 13.06
CA ARG A 41 -18.44 0.64 13.36
C ARG A 41 -18.55 -0.81 13.83
N TYR A 42 -17.70 -1.70 13.32
CA TYR A 42 -17.67 -3.10 13.73
C TYR A 42 -17.09 -3.30 15.14
N HIS A 43 -16.25 -2.39 15.63
CA HIS A 43 -15.61 -2.49 16.95
C HIS A 43 -16.59 -2.83 18.08
N HIS A 44 -17.71 -2.09 18.20
CA HIS A 44 -18.69 -2.34 19.25
C HIS A 44 -19.28 -3.75 19.18
N LYS A 45 -19.56 -4.22 17.95
CA LYS A 45 -20.05 -5.58 17.72
C LYS A 45 -18.99 -6.63 18.05
N ALA A 46 -17.72 -6.39 17.74
CA ALA A 46 -16.61 -7.28 18.10
C ALA A 46 -16.48 -7.42 19.62
N VAL A 47 -16.59 -6.30 20.36
CA VAL A 47 -16.56 -6.31 21.83
C VAL A 47 -17.75 -7.05 22.42
N GLU A 48 -18.95 -6.85 21.87
CA GLU A 48 -20.16 -7.55 22.32
C GLU A 48 -20.08 -9.07 22.09
N GLU A 49 -19.60 -9.49 20.92
CA GLU A 49 -19.59 -10.91 20.55
C GLU A 49 -18.40 -11.69 21.13
N ARG A 50 -17.25 -11.04 21.36
CA ARG A 50 -15.98 -11.71 21.64
C ARG A 50 -15.18 -11.07 22.78
N GLY A 51 -15.70 -10.04 23.43
CA GLY A 51 -15.05 -9.35 24.54
C GLY A 51 -14.04 -8.28 24.09
N GLN A 52 -13.44 -7.61 25.08
CA GLN A 52 -12.61 -6.43 24.85
C GLN A 52 -11.39 -6.70 23.96
N GLU A 53 -10.78 -7.88 24.08
CA GLU A 53 -9.62 -8.28 23.27
C GLU A 53 -9.91 -8.18 21.76
N ALA A 54 -11.11 -8.57 21.32
CA ALA A 54 -11.51 -8.43 19.93
C ALA A 54 -11.69 -6.97 19.48
N GLY A 55 -12.09 -6.08 20.39
CA GLY A 55 -12.11 -4.64 20.14
C GLY A 55 -10.70 -4.06 20.01
N ASP A 56 -9.78 -4.53 20.85
CA ASP A 56 -8.37 -4.12 20.84
C ASP A 56 -7.70 -4.55 19.52
N ASP A 57 -7.98 -5.77 19.05
CA ASP A 57 -7.55 -6.26 17.73
C ASP A 57 -8.08 -5.37 16.59
N VAL A 58 -9.36 -5.03 16.61
CA VAL A 58 -9.96 -4.12 15.61
C VAL A 58 -9.26 -2.76 15.64
N THR A 59 -8.98 -2.24 16.83
CA THR A 59 -8.28 -0.97 17.03
C THR A 59 -6.85 -1.02 16.47
N ALA A 60 -6.14 -2.13 16.70
CA ALA A 60 -4.80 -2.33 16.15
C ALA A 60 -4.80 -2.36 14.62
N VAL A 61 -5.77 -3.03 13.98
CA VAL A 61 -5.91 -3.04 12.52
C VAL A 61 -6.25 -1.65 11.97
N VAL A 62 -7.17 -0.93 12.61
CA VAL A 62 -7.53 0.46 12.24
C VAL A 62 -6.32 1.38 12.31
N SER A 63 -5.49 1.25 13.35
CA SER A 63 -4.27 2.04 13.51
C SER A 63 -3.31 1.82 12.34
N LYS A 64 -3.01 0.56 12.00
CA LYS A 64 -2.14 0.20 10.87
C LYS A 64 -2.68 0.69 9.52
N LEU A 65 -3.99 0.59 9.28
CA LEU A 65 -4.62 1.10 8.05
C LEU A 65 -4.56 2.62 7.94
N SER A 66 -4.73 3.31 9.08
CA SER A 66 -4.63 4.77 9.14
C SER A 66 -3.21 5.26 8.86
N GLU A 67 -2.21 4.57 9.40
CA GLU A 67 -0.80 4.81 9.08
C GLU A 67 -0.53 4.56 7.59
N MET A 68 -0.97 3.42 7.04
CA MET A 68 -0.81 3.11 5.63
C MET A 68 -1.39 4.21 4.73
N ARG A 69 -2.60 4.70 5.03
CA ARG A 69 -3.21 5.84 4.32
C ARG A 69 -2.33 7.10 4.40
N TYR A 70 -1.83 7.44 5.58
CA TYR A 70 -0.96 8.60 5.77
C TYR A 70 0.29 8.49 4.90
N ARG A 71 0.96 7.34 4.93
CA ARG A 71 2.17 7.07 4.13
C ARG A 71 1.91 7.22 2.64
N MET A 72 0.80 6.66 2.13
CA MET A 72 0.40 6.80 0.74
C MET A 72 0.15 8.26 0.34
N MET A 73 -0.53 9.03 1.19
CA MET A 73 -0.84 10.44 0.91
C MET A 73 0.37 11.38 1.01
N THR A 74 1.41 10.96 1.74
CA THR A 74 2.64 11.73 1.94
C THR A 74 3.83 11.19 1.17
N ASP A 75 3.55 10.33 0.17
CA ASP A 75 4.54 9.74 -0.74
C ASP A 75 5.74 9.16 0.01
N LYS A 76 5.47 8.46 1.11
CA LYS A 76 6.53 7.77 1.87
C LYS A 76 6.99 6.55 1.08
N PRO A 77 8.29 6.23 1.12
CA PRO A 77 8.80 5.03 0.48
C PRO A 77 8.12 3.78 1.06
N LEU A 78 8.03 2.74 0.23
CA LEU A 78 7.61 1.43 0.69
C LEU A 78 8.64 0.89 1.69
N GLU A 79 8.16 0.22 2.72
CA GLU A 79 9.00 -0.44 3.70
C GLU A 79 8.83 -1.96 3.59
N PRO A 80 9.86 -2.73 3.94
CA PRO A 80 9.75 -4.18 4.03
C PRO A 80 8.57 -4.58 4.91
N ILE A 81 7.79 -5.54 4.43
CA ILE A 81 6.68 -6.14 5.15
C ILE A 81 7.26 -6.93 6.33
N SER A 82 6.88 -6.52 7.54
CA SER A 82 7.15 -7.27 8.78
C SER A 82 5.96 -8.20 9.05
N SER A 83 6.13 -9.48 8.74
CA SER A 83 5.09 -10.49 8.89
C SER A 83 5.68 -11.89 8.96
N GLU A 84 5.03 -12.76 9.73
CA GLU A 84 5.31 -14.19 9.81
C GLU A 84 4.70 -15.01 8.65
N PHE A 85 3.96 -14.36 7.73
CA PHE A 85 3.36 -15.05 6.60
C PHE A 85 4.42 -15.47 5.57
N PRO A 86 4.31 -16.67 4.96
CA PRO A 86 5.35 -17.22 4.08
C PRO A 86 5.69 -16.37 2.86
N ASP A 87 4.76 -15.55 2.39
CA ASP A 87 4.91 -14.69 1.21
C ASP A 87 5.56 -13.33 1.52
N ALA A 88 5.77 -12.99 2.80
CA ALA A 88 6.42 -11.73 3.19
C ALA A 88 7.83 -11.61 2.59
N GLN A 89 8.60 -12.72 2.61
CA GLN A 89 9.94 -12.75 2.02
C GLN A 89 9.89 -12.54 0.50
N LEU A 90 8.96 -13.20 -0.19
CA LEU A 90 8.78 -13.06 -1.64
C LEU A 90 8.49 -11.61 -2.01
N TRP A 91 7.54 -10.97 -1.33
CA TRP A 91 7.18 -9.58 -1.59
C TRP A 91 8.32 -8.61 -1.28
N ASN A 92 9.07 -8.84 -0.18
CA ASN A 92 10.23 -8.02 0.16
C ASN A 92 11.34 -8.11 -0.88
N SER A 93 11.60 -9.30 -1.42
CA SER A 93 12.56 -9.49 -2.52
C SER A 93 12.10 -8.79 -3.81
N GLU A 94 10.81 -8.88 -4.16
CA GLU A 94 10.27 -8.18 -5.32
C GLU A 94 10.38 -6.65 -5.16
N MET A 95 10.08 -6.11 -3.98
CA MET A 95 10.22 -4.67 -3.71
C MET A 95 11.68 -4.19 -3.82
N ALA A 96 12.63 -4.95 -3.26
CA ALA A 96 14.06 -4.62 -3.37
C ALA A 96 14.53 -4.58 -4.83
N ASN A 97 14.09 -5.54 -5.66
CA ASN A 97 14.41 -5.56 -7.09
C ASN A 97 13.87 -4.32 -7.83
N PHE A 98 12.72 -3.78 -7.42
CA PHE A 98 12.18 -2.55 -8.02
C PHE A 98 12.98 -1.31 -7.64
N ASP A 99 13.51 -1.24 -6.42
CA ASP A 99 14.34 -0.12 -5.96
C ASP A 99 15.72 -0.12 -6.64
N GLU A 100 16.35 -1.31 -6.76
CA GLU A 100 17.63 -1.47 -7.45
C GLU A 100 17.52 -1.13 -8.94
N GLY A 101 16.47 -1.59 -9.62
CA GLY A 101 16.23 -1.32 -11.04
C GLY A 101 15.89 0.14 -11.40
N GLN A 102 15.60 0.99 -10.40
CA GLN A 102 15.41 2.44 -10.57
C GLN A 102 16.74 3.21 -10.45
N ASN A 103 17.64 2.76 -9.56
CA ASN A 103 18.94 3.39 -9.32
C ASN A 103 19.91 3.24 -10.51
N ASP A 104 19.89 2.10 -11.21
CA ASP A 104 20.74 1.86 -12.39
C ASP A 104 20.35 2.72 -13.60
N LYS A 105 19.10 3.21 -13.65
CA LYS A 105 18.61 4.08 -14.74
C LYS A 105 18.83 5.58 -14.49
N GLN A 106 19.26 5.96 -13.29
CA GLN A 106 19.61 7.35 -12.97
C GLN A 106 21.11 7.62 -13.09
N ASN A 107 21.95 6.58 -13.18
CA ASN A 107 23.41 6.67 -13.27
C ASN A 107 23.99 6.26 -14.65
N SER A 108 23.17 6.16 -15.71
CA SER A 108 23.60 5.95 -17.11
C SER A 108 23.07 7.02 -18.04
#